data_AF-A0A5C3QK50-F1
#
_entry.id   AF-A0A5C3QK50-F1
#
_cell.length_a   1.000
_cell.length_b   1.000
_cell.length_c   1.000
_cell.angle_alpha   90.00
_cell.angle_beta   90.00
_cell.angle_gamma   90.00
#
_symmetry.space_group_name_H-M   'P 1'
#
loop_
_entity.id
_entity.type
_entity.pdbx_description
1 polymer ?
#
loop_
_entity_poly.entity_id
_entity_poly.type
_entity_poly.pdbx_seq_one_letter_code
_entity_poly.pdbx_strand_id
1 'polypeptide(L)'
;MYASRPVDLHIITSEDAIPVLEEKFQLVKRAAYPVRVFYYPLDAASIRKRASRAGVETRYEAGVGGLVKIFMHEVLPTTVPKAIFFDTDMLFVTDPYLLWRQFDTFSGAQIVSFPDLGSNSTAMDICTCTMLLNLEAMRSTSTPFIGSELFKDNQRALGTLEVFRKHGVNPRNPEFGDQGLYWAIWKEYPERFRHLPLAWDTSHCRFSYGMTLDGDDSISEQDHVQSQINTYAAKEDFQQLFPGILHFNCQNKFDVVWDAPENKSRKRWASFVNLSLDYKWVWLNKGDGSAVVESTVVSDIVFWDQRTRRSHPHTAID
;
A
#
# COMPACT_ATOMS: atom_id res chain seq x y z
N MET A 1 11.32 7.55 -7.64
CA MET A 1 11.82 6.59 -6.64
C MET A 1 13.34 6.53 -6.72
N TYR A 2 14.03 6.76 -5.60
CA TYR A 2 15.50 6.76 -5.53
C TYR A 2 15.99 5.48 -4.84
N ALA A 3 16.02 4.35 -5.56
CA ALA A 3 16.37 3.06 -4.96
C ALA A 3 17.89 2.80 -4.97
N SER A 4 18.46 2.39 -3.83
CA SER A 4 19.87 1.94 -3.71
C SER A 4 20.04 0.42 -3.72
N ARG A 5 19.00 -0.31 -4.12
CA ARG A 5 18.92 -1.78 -4.09
C ARG A 5 18.16 -2.28 -5.33
N PRO A 6 18.26 -3.59 -5.66
CA PRO A 6 17.40 -4.20 -6.67
C PRO A 6 15.92 -3.97 -6.35
N VAL A 7 15.10 -3.76 -7.39
CA VAL A 7 13.68 -3.42 -7.26
C VAL A 7 12.84 -4.39 -8.08
N ASP A 8 11.87 -5.02 -7.41
CA ASP A 8 10.79 -5.74 -8.06
C ASP A 8 9.50 -4.93 -7.93
N LEU A 9 8.95 -4.52 -9.07
CA LEU A 9 7.69 -3.78 -9.16
C LEU A 9 6.57 -4.74 -9.54
N HIS A 10 5.63 -4.95 -8.63
CA HIS A 10 4.46 -5.80 -8.85
C HIS A 10 3.24 -4.93 -9.13
N ILE A 11 2.74 -4.97 -10.36
CA ILE A 11 1.66 -4.08 -10.81
C ILE A 11 0.43 -4.92 -11.16
N ILE A 12 -0.61 -4.82 -10.34
CA ILE A 12 -1.92 -5.40 -10.64
C ILE A 12 -2.70 -4.40 -11.47
N THR A 13 -3.08 -4.78 -12.68
CA THR A 13 -3.62 -3.84 -13.67
C THR A 13 -4.53 -4.54 -14.66
N SER A 14 -5.27 -3.77 -15.46
CA SER A 14 -6.01 -4.31 -16.59
C SER A 14 -5.07 -4.60 -17.76
N GLU A 15 -5.42 -5.58 -18.59
CA GLU A 15 -4.55 -6.03 -19.69
C GLU A 15 -4.24 -4.91 -20.70
N ASP A 16 -5.20 -4.02 -20.94
CA ASP A 16 -5.07 -2.87 -21.84
C ASP A 16 -4.13 -1.77 -21.32
N ALA A 17 -3.86 -1.72 -20.02
CA ALA A 17 -2.94 -0.75 -19.42
C ALA A 17 -1.47 -1.19 -19.52
N ILE A 18 -1.19 -2.48 -19.76
CA ILE A 18 0.17 -3.03 -19.79
C ILE A 18 1.05 -2.36 -20.85
N PRO A 19 0.62 -2.19 -22.12
CA PRO A 19 1.46 -1.57 -23.14
C PRO A 19 1.86 -0.12 -22.79
N VAL A 20 0.95 0.62 -22.15
CA VAL A 20 1.20 2.00 -21.71
C VAL A 20 2.27 2.03 -20.63
N LEU A 21 2.20 1.11 -19.65
CA LEU A 21 3.18 1.00 -18.57
C LEU A 21 4.54 0.52 -19.08
N GLU A 22 4.56 -0.46 -19.98
CA GLU A 22 5.79 -0.97 -20.59
C GLU A 22 6.55 0.12 -21.34
N GLU A 23 5.87 0.96 -22.12
CA GLU A 23 6.48 2.10 -22.81
C GLU A 23 7.23 3.01 -21.80
N LYS A 24 6.67 3.19 -20.60
CA LYS A 24 7.29 4.02 -19.56
C LYS A 24 8.52 3.33 -18.96
N PHE A 25 8.43 2.05 -18.62
CA PHE A 25 9.57 1.31 -18.05
C PHE A 25 10.69 1.06 -19.06
N GLN A 26 10.38 1.02 -20.36
CA GLN A 26 11.39 0.95 -21.42
C GLN A 26 12.33 2.17 -21.44
N LEU A 27 11.97 3.29 -20.80
CA LEU A 27 12.84 4.46 -20.63
C LEU A 27 13.99 4.19 -19.65
N VAL A 28 13.93 3.10 -18.88
CA VAL A 28 15.02 2.65 -18.00
C VAL A 28 15.98 1.79 -18.80
N LYS A 29 17.14 2.35 -19.17
CA LYS A 29 18.19 1.70 -19.95
C LYS A 29 19.50 1.51 -19.19
N ARG A 30 19.73 2.33 -18.17
CA ARG A 30 20.98 2.37 -17.39
C ARG A 30 20.69 2.25 -15.91
N ALA A 31 20.00 1.21 -15.49
CA ALA A 31 19.76 0.99 -14.08
C ALA A 31 21.07 0.72 -13.33
N ALA A 32 21.20 1.29 -12.12
CA ALA A 32 22.34 1.03 -11.24
C ALA A 32 22.21 -0.32 -10.50
N TYR A 33 20.98 -0.81 -10.35
CA TYR A 33 20.62 -2.08 -9.74
C TYR A 33 19.55 -2.76 -10.61
N PRO A 34 19.37 -4.09 -10.53
CA PRO A 34 18.32 -4.78 -11.26
C PRO A 34 16.94 -4.18 -11.01
N VAL A 35 16.16 -3.98 -12.07
CA VAL A 35 14.77 -3.53 -12.02
C VAL A 35 13.92 -4.53 -12.77
N ARG A 36 13.03 -5.22 -12.07
CA ARG A 36 12.11 -6.20 -12.65
C ARG A 36 10.69 -5.72 -12.48
N VAL A 37 9.91 -5.76 -13.54
CA VAL A 37 8.49 -5.36 -13.52
C VAL A 37 7.63 -6.58 -13.80
N PHE A 38 6.70 -6.88 -12.90
CA PHE A 38 5.75 -7.97 -13.03
C PHE A 38 4.35 -7.38 -13.19
N TYR A 39 3.71 -7.64 -14.32
CA TYR A 39 2.33 -7.26 -14.56
C TYR A 39 1.40 -8.41 -14.22
N TYR A 40 0.37 -8.12 -13.45
CA TYR A 40 -0.67 -9.05 -13.06
C TYR A 40 -2.00 -8.62 -13.70
N PRO A 41 -2.30 -9.04 -14.94
CA PRO A 41 -3.55 -8.71 -15.61
C PRO A 41 -4.73 -9.32 -14.85
N LEU A 42 -5.59 -8.47 -14.29
CA LEU A 42 -6.72 -8.89 -13.49
C LEU A 42 -7.96 -8.09 -13.86
N ASP A 43 -8.97 -8.77 -14.39
CA ASP A 43 -10.23 -8.13 -14.77
C ASP A 43 -11.14 -7.87 -13.56
N ALA A 44 -12.03 -6.88 -13.70
CA ALA A 44 -12.94 -6.48 -12.64
C ALA A 44 -13.96 -7.56 -12.25
N ALA A 45 -14.33 -8.48 -13.15
CA ALA A 45 -15.23 -9.58 -12.82
C ALA A 45 -14.55 -10.63 -11.93
N SER A 46 -13.28 -10.92 -12.17
CA SER A 46 -12.44 -11.81 -11.36
C SER A 46 -12.27 -11.27 -9.95
N ILE A 47 -12.02 -9.96 -9.80
CA ILE A 47 -11.96 -9.30 -8.50
C ILE A 47 -13.30 -9.36 -7.77
N ARG A 48 -14.41 -9.03 -8.44
CA ARG A 48 -15.77 -9.13 -7.86
C ARG A 48 -16.10 -10.56 -7.41
N LYS A 49 -15.73 -11.57 -8.20
CA LYS A 49 -15.92 -12.98 -7.82
C LYS A 49 -15.15 -13.31 -6.53
N ARG A 50 -13.90 -12.86 -6.38
CA ARG A 50 -13.16 -13.08 -5.13
C ARG A 50 -13.78 -12.33 -3.96
N ALA A 51 -14.16 -11.07 -4.18
CA ALA A 51 -14.82 -10.23 -3.18
C ALA A 51 -16.13 -10.84 -2.68
N SER A 52 -16.97 -11.34 -3.60
CA SER A 52 -18.22 -12.04 -3.28
C SER A 52 -17.98 -13.24 -2.36
N ARG A 53 -16.93 -14.04 -2.59
CA ARG A 53 -16.60 -15.18 -1.73
C ARG A 53 -16.12 -14.75 -0.33
N ALA A 54 -15.63 -13.53 -0.17
CA ALA A 54 -15.35 -12.93 1.14
C ALA A 54 -16.57 -12.23 1.76
N GLY A 55 -17.68 -12.10 1.02
CA GLY A 55 -18.84 -11.31 1.41
C GLY A 55 -18.57 -9.80 1.45
N VAL A 56 -17.57 -9.31 0.71
CA VAL A 56 -17.20 -7.88 0.65
C VAL A 56 -17.54 -7.25 -0.71
N GLU A 57 -17.84 -5.95 -0.72
CA GLU A 57 -18.07 -5.13 -1.91
C GLU A 57 -17.50 -3.71 -1.67
N THR A 58 -17.41 -2.87 -2.71
CA THR A 58 -17.04 -1.45 -2.57
C THR A 58 -17.87 -0.57 -3.49
N ARG A 59 -18.11 0.66 -3.04
CA ARG A 59 -18.69 1.76 -3.83
C ARG A 59 -17.79 3.00 -3.85
N TYR A 60 -16.57 2.88 -3.32
CA TYR A 60 -15.64 4.00 -3.15
C TYR A 60 -14.92 4.37 -4.47
N GLU A 61 -14.29 5.55 -4.51
CA GLU A 61 -13.65 6.12 -5.71
C GLU A 61 -12.61 5.20 -6.37
N ALA A 62 -11.84 4.46 -5.57
CA ALA A 62 -10.87 3.47 -6.08
C ALA A 62 -11.52 2.27 -6.80
N GLY A 63 -12.85 2.16 -6.73
CA GLY A 63 -13.65 1.14 -7.40
C GLY A 63 -13.22 -0.28 -7.02
N VAL A 64 -13.56 -1.23 -7.90
CA VAL A 64 -13.21 -2.64 -7.73
C VAL A 64 -11.70 -2.88 -7.64
N GLY A 65 -10.89 -2.02 -8.27
CA GLY A 65 -9.44 -2.05 -8.16
C GLY A 65 -8.96 -1.84 -6.72
N GLY A 66 -9.60 -0.94 -5.96
CA GLY A 66 -9.30 -0.73 -4.54
C GLY A 66 -9.49 -1.97 -3.67
N LEU A 67 -10.48 -2.83 -3.99
CA LEU A 67 -10.67 -4.09 -3.26
C LEU A 67 -9.52 -5.07 -3.43
N VAL A 68 -8.69 -4.93 -4.48
CA VAL A 68 -7.53 -5.80 -4.66
C VAL A 68 -6.56 -5.65 -3.50
N LYS A 69 -6.51 -4.50 -2.81
CA LYS A 69 -5.56 -4.27 -1.71
C LYS A 69 -5.66 -5.35 -0.63
N ILE A 70 -6.88 -5.74 -0.24
CA ILE A 70 -7.10 -6.81 0.76
C ILE A 70 -6.79 -8.23 0.23
N PHE A 71 -6.66 -8.41 -1.10
CA PHE A 71 -6.41 -9.70 -1.75
C PHE A 71 -5.02 -9.80 -2.38
N MET A 72 -4.10 -8.84 -2.19
CA MET A 72 -2.77 -8.87 -2.81
C MET A 72 -1.98 -10.15 -2.48
N HIS A 73 -2.08 -10.62 -1.24
CA HIS A 73 -1.48 -11.89 -0.81
C HIS A 73 -2.00 -13.09 -1.62
N GLU A 74 -3.17 -13.00 -2.22
CA GLU A 74 -3.74 -14.05 -3.05
C GLU A 74 -3.35 -13.94 -4.52
N VAL A 75 -3.10 -12.72 -5.02
CA VAL A 75 -2.72 -12.46 -6.41
C VAL A 75 -1.23 -12.73 -6.63
N LEU A 76 -0.37 -12.15 -5.78
CA LEU A 76 1.07 -12.28 -5.91
C LEU A 76 1.49 -13.75 -5.69
N PRO A 77 2.55 -14.23 -6.38
CA PRO A 77 2.99 -15.62 -6.28
C PRO A 77 3.65 -15.89 -4.92
N THR A 78 3.72 -17.17 -4.54
CA THR A 78 4.32 -17.61 -3.26
C THR A 78 5.82 -17.29 -3.16
N THR A 79 6.49 -17.06 -4.28
CA THR A 79 7.87 -16.58 -4.35
C THR A 79 8.05 -15.13 -3.87
N VAL A 80 6.95 -14.38 -3.67
CA VAL A 80 6.97 -13.05 -3.06
C VAL A 80 6.41 -13.17 -1.62
N PRO A 81 7.28 -13.21 -0.59
CA PRO A 81 6.87 -13.41 0.79
C PRO A 81 6.47 -12.09 1.48
N LYS A 82 7.04 -10.95 1.07
CA LYS A 82 6.78 -9.63 1.64
C LYS A 82 6.67 -8.59 0.53
N ALA A 83 5.87 -7.55 0.73
CA ALA A 83 5.77 -6.43 -0.19
C ALA A 83 5.51 -5.11 0.54
N ILE A 84 6.02 -4.02 -0.03
CA ILE A 84 5.55 -2.66 0.26
C ILE A 84 4.43 -2.37 -0.73
N PHE A 85 3.27 -1.98 -0.22
CA PHE A 85 2.23 -1.35 -1.02
C PHE A 85 2.30 0.16 -0.82
N PHE A 86 2.15 0.92 -1.91
CA PHE A 86 1.98 2.37 -1.86
C PHE A 86 1.05 2.83 -3.00
N ASP A 87 0.26 3.87 -2.79
CA ASP A 87 -0.65 4.41 -3.80
C ASP A 87 0.09 5.21 -4.89
N THR A 88 -0.53 5.33 -6.07
CA THR A 88 0.07 5.96 -7.24
C THR A 88 0.10 7.50 -7.20
N ASP A 89 -0.54 8.08 -6.19
CA ASP A 89 -0.57 9.51 -5.87
C ASP A 89 0.45 9.88 -4.77
N MET A 90 1.51 9.06 -4.64
CA MET A 90 2.57 9.23 -3.65
C MET A 90 3.96 9.43 -4.27
N LEU A 91 4.84 10.13 -3.56
CA LEU A 91 6.25 10.33 -3.92
C LEU A 91 7.18 9.95 -2.78
N PHE A 92 8.07 8.98 -3.04
CA PHE A 92 9.23 8.73 -2.17
C PHE A 92 10.20 9.92 -2.22
N VAL A 93 10.41 10.55 -1.07
CA VAL A 93 11.43 11.57 -0.85
C VAL A 93 12.75 11.00 -0.34
N THR A 94 12.72 9.74 0.11
CA THR A 94 13.90 8.98 0.54
C THR A 94 14.02 7.64 -0.21
N ASP A 95 15.07 6.88 0.09
CA ASP A 95 15.26 5.54 -0.44
C ASP A 95 14.19 4.57 0.11
N PRO A 96 13.38 3.90 -0.74
CA PRO A 96 12.39 2.90 -0.31
C PRO A 96 12.98 1.77 0.52
N TYR A 97 14.28 1.49 0.42
CA TYR A 97 14.93 0.49 1.28
C TYR A 97 14.80 0.83 2.77
N LEU A 98 14.74 2.12 3.14
CA LEU A 98 14.52 2.52 4.53
C LEU A 98 13.11 2.13 5.02
N LEU A 99 12.10 2.19 4.16
CA LEU A 99 10.77 1.65 4.46
C LEU A 99 10.80 0.12 4.51
N TRP A 100 11.52 -0.53 3.60
CA TRP A 100 11.68 -1.99 3.61
C TRP A 100 12.25 -2.51 4.93
N ARG A 101 13.21 -1.80 5.52
CA ARG A 101 13.80 -2.16 6.82
C ARG A 101 12.81 -2.13 7.99
N GLN A 102 11.66 -1.49 7.85
CA GLN A 102 10.62 -1.54 8.87
C GLN A 102 10.06 -2.97 9.06
N PHE A 103 10.22 -3.87 8.09
CA PHE A 103 9.95 -5.30 8.31
C PHE A 103 10.83 -5.93 9.40
N ASP A 104 12.04 -5.43 9.65
CA ASP A 104 12.95 -5.94 10.68
C ASP A 104 12.40 -5.71 12.09
N THR A 105 11.42 -4.82 12.22
CA THR A 105 10.78 -4.46 13.48
C THR A 105 9.51 -5.28 13.76
N PHE A 106 9.10 -6.14 12.81
CA PHE A 106 7.94 -7.01 13.03
C PHE A 106 8.25 -8.05 14.11
N SER A 107 7.31 -8.24 15.04
CA SER A 107 7.29 -9.43 15.87
C SER A 107 6.87 -10.64 15.02
N GLY A 108 7.12 -11.85 15.52
CA GLY A 108 6.76 -13.09 14.79
C GLY A 108 5.25 -13.25 14.49
N ALA A 109 4.38 -12.49 15.16
CA ALA A 109 2.93 -12.52 14.93
C ALA A 109 2.44 -11.46 13.94
N GLN A 110 3.22 -10.40 13.71
CA GLN A 110 2.80 -9.25 12.90
C GLN A 110 2.82 -9.58 11.41
N ILE A 111 1.76 -9.19 10.70
CA ILE A 111 1.54 -9.50 9.30
C ILE A 111 1.30 -8.28 8.41
N VAL A 112 0.84 -7.17 8.99
CA VAL A 112 0.57 -5.92 8.29
C VAL A 112 1.10 -4.75 9.13
N SER A 113 1.65 -3.73 8.48
CA SER A 113 1.93 -2.44 9.11
C SER A 113 1.36 -1.32 8.27
N PHE A 114 0.73 -0.33 8.89
CA PHE A 114 0.24 0.88 8.25
C PHE A 114 0.24 2.06 9.23
N PRO A 115 0.16 3.32 8.75
CA PRO A 115 0.08 4.48 9.63
C PRO A 115 -1.25 4.55 10.38
N ASP A 116 -1.17 4.83 11.68
CA ASP A 116 -2.31 5.05 12.59
C ASP A 116 -1.97 6.12 13.65
N LEU A 117 -2.98 6.69 14.29
CA LEU A 117 -2.85 7.70 15.34
C LEU A 117 -2.95 7.10 16.76
N GLY A 118 -2.57 5.83 16.93
CA GLY A 118 -2.62 5.10 18.19
C GLY A 118 -3.89 4.26 18.35
N SER A 119 -4.03 3.62 19.52
CA SER A 119 -5.07 2.60 19.78
C SER A 119 -6.51 3.09 19.64
N ASN A 120 -6.74 4.41 19.71
CA ASN A 120 -8.06 5.01 19.59
C ASN A 120 -8.43 5.41 18.15
N SER A 121 -7.54 5.18 17.17
CA SER A 121 -7.79 5.50 15.76
C SER A 121 -9.09 4.88 15.26
N THR A 122 -9.89 5.67 14.57
CA THR A 122 -11.06 5.22 13.79
C THR A 122 -10.63 4.80 12.38
N ALA A 123 -11.59 4.39 11.55
CA ALA A 123 -11.31 4.06 10.16
C ALA A 123 -10.72 5.25 9.39
N MET A 124 -11.01 6.51 9.76
CA MET A 124 -10.44 7.70 9.11
C MET A 124 -8.99 7.99 9.53
N ASP A 125 -8.58 7.48 10.69
CA ASP A 125 -7.31 7.82 11.32
C ASP A 125 -6.18 6.88 10.90
N ILE A 126 -6.49 5.70 10.35
CA ILE A 126 -5.51 4.82 9.71
C ILE A 126 -5.34 5.18 8.24
N CYS A 127 -4.28 4.70 7.58
CA CYS A 127 -4.09 4.89 6.14
C CYS A 127 -3.62 3.62 5.45
N THR A 128 -4.39 3.09 4.50
CA THR A 128 -3.96 1.91 3.70
C THR A 128 -3.25 2.29 2.40
N CYS A 129 -2.91 3.56 2.23
CA CYS A 129 -2.16 4.06 1.06
C CYS A 129 -0.67 3.75 1.14
N THR A 130 -0.13 3.39 2.31
CA THR A 130 1.19 2.78 2.44
C THR A 130 1.13 1.65 3.45
N MET A 131 1.49 0.44 3.03
CA MET A 131 1.44 -0.74 3.88
C MET A 131 2.67 -1.62 3.71
N LEU A 132 3.11 -2.23 4.80
CA LEU A 132 4.05 -3.35 4.78
C LEU A 132 3.27 -4.64 4.95
N LEU A 133 3.39 -5.54 3.99
CA LEU A 133 2.58 -6.76 3.94
C LEU A 133 3.50 -7.98 4.01
N ASN A 134 3.34 -8.79 5.06
CA ASN A 134 3.90 -10.13 5.12
C ASN A 134 2.94 -11.10 4.43
N LEU A 135 3.03 -11.15 3.10
CA LEU A 135 2.14 -11.91 2.22
C LEU A 135 2.18 -13.41 2.54
N GLU A 136 3.35 -13.94 2.91
CA GLU A 136 3.47 -15.34 3.34
C GLU A 136 2.60 -15.64 4.55
N ALA A 137 2.69 -14.82 5.60
CA ALA A 137 1.88 -15.01 6.80
C ALA A 137 0.39 -14.76 6.55
N MET A 138 0.03 -13.84 5.65
CA MET A 138 -1.36 -13.60 5.22
C MET A 138 -1.98 -14.81 4.48
N ARG A 139 -1.16 -15.63 3.81
CA ARG A 139 -1.55 -16.88 3.13
C ARG A 139 -1.65 -18.09 4.09
N SER A 140 -1.59 -17.89 5.39
CA SER A 140 -1.68 -18.99 6.36
C SER A 140 -2.98 -19.80 6.15
N THR A 141 -2.86 -21.12 6.04
CA THR A 141 -4.03 -22.01 5.95
C THR A 141 -4.74 -22.19 7.28
N SER A 142 -4.06 -21.95 8.41
CA SER A 142 -4.66 -22.02 9.73
C SER A 142 -5.42 -20.76 10.10
N THR A 143 -4.96 -19.60 9.61
CA THR A 143 -5.52 -18.28 9.91
C THR A 143 -5.34 -17.34 8.71
N PRO A 144 -6.10 -17.53 7.63
CA PRO A 144 -6.01 -16.69 6.44
C PRO A 144 -6.32 -15.22 6.76
N PHE A 145 -5.79 -14.28 5.97
CA PHE A 145 -6.07 -12.86 6.20
C PHE A 145 -7.55 -12.51 5.96
N ILE A 146 -8.14 -12.96 4.85
CA ILE A 146 -9.57 -12.74 4.52
C ILE A 146 -10.26 -14.07 4.29
N GLY A 147 -11.49 -14.19 4.76
CA GLY A 147 -12.34 -15.34 4.54
C GLY A 147 -12.66 -15.66 3.07
N SER A 148 -13.01 -16.91 2.82
CA SER A 148 -13.60 -17.38 1.57
C SER A 148 -14.67 -18.45 1.84
N GLU A 149 -15.85 -18.27 1.27
CA GLU A 149 -16.95 -19.24 1.24
C GLU A 149 -16.59 -20.57 0.58
N LEU A 150 -15.41 -20.68 -0.05
CA LEU A 150 -14.90 -21.97 -0.54
C LEU A 150 -14.52 -22.95 0.57
N PHE A 151 -14.33 -22.47 1.80
CA PHE A 151 -13.85 -23.28 2.92
C PHE A 151 -14.93 -23.41 4.01
N LYS A 152 -15.11 -24.62 4.54
CA LYS A 152 -16.05 -24.90 5.64
C LYS A 152 -15.71 -24.12 6.91
N ASP A 153 -14.42 -23.87 7.14
CA ASP A 153 -13.92 -23.22 8.35
C ASP A 153 -13.51 -21.75 8.09
N ASN A 154 -14.39 -21.03 7.41
CA ASN A 154 -14.20 -19.61 7.09
C ASN A 154 -14.04 -18.72 8.34
N GLN A 155 -14.48 -19.22 9.50
CA GLN A 155 -14.42 -18.51 10.79
C GLN A 155 -12.99 -18.34 11.32
N ARG A 156 -12.00 -19.07 10.80
CA ARG A 156 -10.59 -18.92 11.22
C ARG A 156 -9.88 -17.75 10.56
N ALA A 157 -10.44 -17.15 9.52
CA ALA A 157 -9.81 -15.99 8.90
C ALA A 157 -9.85 -14.77 9.82
N LEU A 158 -8.90 -13.85 9.67
CA LEU A 158 -8.88 -12.61 10.45
C LEU A 158 -10.01 -11.65 10.00
N GLY A 159 -10.23 -11.53 8.70
CA GLY A 159 -11.35 -10.78 8.13
C GLY A 159 -12.54 -11.68 7.82
N THR A 160 -13.52 -11.69 8.72
CA THR A 160 -14.82 -12.37 8.52
C THR A 160 -15.98 -11.37 8.61
N LEU A 161 -17.14 -11.78 8.11
CA LEU A 161 -18.39 -11.00 8.26
C LEU A 161 -18.76 -10.74 9.72
N GLU A 162 -18.37 -11.64 10.63
CA GLU A 162 -18.58 -11.46 12.07
C GLU A 162 -17.70 -10.34 12.62
N VAL A 163 -16.40 -10.35 12.29
CA VAL A 163 -15.44 -9.31 12.69
C VAL A 163 -15.90 -7.95 12.17
N PHE A 164 -16.27 -7.85 10.90
CA PHE A 164 -16.76 -6.58 10.33
C PHE A 164 -18.02 -6.10 11.05
N ARG A 165 -19.00 -6.97 11.31
CA ARG A 165 -20.24 -6.62 12.03
C ARG A 165 -19.96 -6.18 13.47
N LYS A 166 -19.04 -6.85 14.18
CA LYS A 166 -18.67 -6.55 15.56
C LYS A 166 -18.14 -5.11 15.70
N HIS A 167 -17.38 -4.64 14.71
CA HIS A 167 -16.82 -3.29 14.67
C HIS A 167 -17.69 -2.29 13.90
N GLY A 168 -18.94 -2.65 13.56
CA GLY A 168 -19.88 -1.74 12.88
C GLY A 168 -19.55 -1.45 11.42
N VAL A 169 -18.62 -2.19 10.81
CA VAL A 169 -18.27 -2.04 9.39
C VAL A 169 -19.25 -2.82 8.53
N ASN A 170 -19.88 -2.14 7.56
CA ASN A 170 -20.63 -2.80 6.51
C ASN A 170 -19.64 -3.34 5.45
N PRO A 171 -19.41 -4.66 5.34
CA PRO A 171 -18.43 -5.19 4.40
C PRO A 171 -18.79 -4.99 2.93
N ARG A 172 -20.05 -4.67 2.62
CA ARG A 172 -20.51 -4.34 1.26
C ARG A 172 -20.44 -2.85 0.93
N ASN A 173 -20.23 -2.02 1.95
CA ASN A 173 -20.04 -0.59 1.79
C ASN A 173 -19.15 -0.07 2.94
N PRO A 174 -17.89 -0.53 3.00
CA PRO A 174 -17.01 -0.15 4.09
C PRO A 174 -16.66 1.33 3.97
N GLU A 175 -16.58 2.01 5.11
CA GLU A 175 -16.10 3.39 5.17
C GLU A 175 -14.67 3.44 4.61
N PHE A 176 -14.42 4.39 3.72
CA PHE A 176 -13.11 4.56 3.06
C PHE A 176 -12.61 3.32 2.31
N GLY A 177 -13.51 2.45 1.84
CA GLY A 177 -13.15 1.30 1.00
C GLY A 177 -12.40 0.21 1.77
N ASP A 178 -11.24 -0.22 1.26
CA ASP A 178 -10.42 -1.25 1.91
C ASP A 178 -9.95 -0.84 3.31
N GLN A 179 -9.78 0.46 3.55
CA GLN A 179 -9.34 1.00 4.83
C GLN A 179 -10.28 0.63 5.98
N GLY A 180 -11.60 0.72 5.79
CA GLY A 180 -12.58 0.30 6.80
C GLY A 180 -12.48 -1.20 7.11
N LEU A 181 -12.18 -2.04 6.11
CA LEU A 181 -12.00 -3.48 6.31
C LEU A 181 -10.71 -3.78 7.09
N TYR A 182 -9.59 -3.16 6.71
CA TYR A 182 -8.33 -3.27 7.44
C TYR A 182 -8.47 -2.79 8.89
N TRP A 183 -9.18 -1.67 9.10
CA TRP A 183 -9.43 -1.12 10.42
C TRP A 183 -10.18 -2.10 11.33
N ALA A 184 -11.26 -2.72 10.85
CA ALA A 184 -12.01 -3.69 11.65
C ALA A 184 -11.16 -4.91 12.03
N ILE A 185 -10.35 -5.43 11.10
CA ILE A 185 -9.45 -6.56 11.38
C ILE A 185 -8.39 -6.15 12.40
N TRP A 186 -7.83 -4.95 12.26
CA TRP A 186 -6.86 -4.40 13.20
C TRP A 186 -7.44 -4.19 14.60
N LYS A 187 -8.68 -3.70 14.71
CA LYS A 187 -9.35 -3.54 16.01
C LYS A 187 -9.61 -4.86 16.70
N GLU A 188 -9.91 -5.91 15.94
CA GLU A 188 -10.10 -7.24 16.52
C GLU A 188 -8.79 -7.90 16.91
N TYR A 189 -7.75 -7.75 16.09
CA TYR A 189 -6.48 -8.45 16.22
C TYR A 189 -5.28 -7.49 16.22
N PRO A 190 -5.19 -6.53 17.16
CA PRO A 190 -4.17 -5.48 17.14
C PRO A 190 -2.74 -6.04 17.21
N GLU A 191 -2.53 -7.21 17.81
CA GLU A 191 -1.25 -7.92 17.88
C GLU A 191 -0.74 -8.43 16.53
N ARG A 192 -1.62 -8.56 15.53
CA ARG A 192 -1.27 -8.94 14.15
C ARG A 192 -0.81 -7.76 13.31
N PHE A 193 -0.92 -6.55 13.83
CA PHE A 193 -0.54 -5.33 13.13
C PHE A 193 0.60 -4.62 13.85
N ARG A 194 1.33 -3.81 13.08
CA ARG A 194 2.32 -2.88 13.60
C ARG A 194 1.96 -1.46 13.18
N HIS A 195 2.25 -0.50 14.06
CA HIS A 195 2.23 0.91 13.69
C HIS A 195 3.35 1.19 12.68
N LEU A 196 3.03 1.85 11.58
CA LEU A 196 4.02 2.45 10.68
C LEU A 196 4.15 3.94 11.02
N PRO A 197 5.37 4.45 11.26
CA PRO A 197 5.58 5.88 11.52
C PRO A 197 4.90 6.78 10.48
N LEU A 198 4.25 7.87 10.91
CA LEU A 198 3.55 8.82 10.03
C LEU A 198 4.49 9.48 9.00
N ALA A 199 5.79 9.44 9.25
CA ALA A 199 6.85 9.73 8.29
C ALA A 199 6.65 9.07 6.91
N TRP A 200 6.11 7.85 6.89
CA TRP A 200 5.86 7.07 5.67
C TRP A 200 4.52 7.37 5.01
N ASP A 201 3.76 8.34 5.53
CA ASP A 201 2.50 8.82 4.97
C ASP A 201 2.26 10.29 5.35
N THR A 202 3.16 11.15 4.87
CA THR A 202 3.02 12.60 5.02
C THR A 202 1.95 13.10 4.05
N SER A 203 0.70 13.09 4.52
CA SER A 203 -0.48 13.23 3.67
C SER A 203 -1.13 14.61 3.66
N HIS A 204 -1.81 14.90 2.55
CA HIS A 204 -2.62 16.10 2.42
C HIS A 204 -3.87 16.05 3.31
N CYS A 205 -4.57 14.91 3.36
CA CYS A 205 -5.82 14.76 4.14
C CYS A 205 -5.63 15.11 5.62
N ARG A 206 -4.47 14.79 6.20
CA ARG A 206 -4.16 15.06 7.61
C ARG A 206 -3.52 16.43 7.84
N PHE A 207 -3.43 17.27 6.81
CA PHE A 207 -2.67 18.52 6.80
C PHE A 207 -1.20 18.33 7.21
N SER A 208 -0.65 17.13 7.01
CA SER A 208 0.72 16.77 7.41
C SER A 208 1.79 17.43 6.54
N TYR A 209 1.42 18.08 5.44
CA TYR A 209 2.29 19.05 4.77
C TYR A 209 2.66 20.23 5.68
N GLY A 210 1.94 20.37 6.80
CA GLY A 210 2.22 21.21 7.96
C GLY A 210 3.58 20.96 8.61
N MET A 211 4.17 19.77 8.43
CA MET A 211 5.54 19.45 8.88
C MET A 211 6.54 20.21 8.03
N THR A 212 7.40 21.01 8.67
CA THR A 212 8.17 22.05 7.99
C THR A 212 9.67 21.78 8.01
N LEU A 213 10.33 21.92 6.87
CA LEU A 213 11.52 22.75 6.84
C LEU A 213 11.04 24.06 6.23
N ASP A 214 10.49 24.99 7.01
CA ASP A 214 9.68 26.12 6.48
C ASP A 214 10.50 27.17 5.70
N GLY A 215 11.63 26.76 5.10
CA GLY A 215 12.67 27.63 4.57
C GLY A 215 13.42 28.40 5.66
N ASP A 216 12.93 28.36 6.90
CA ASP A 216 13.67 28.80 8.07
C ASP A 216 14.56 27.64 8.55
N ASP A 217 15.75 27.55 7.96
CA ASP A 217 16.81 26.63 8.38
C ASP A 217 17.26 26.88 9.84
N SER A 218 16.71 27.91 10.50
CA SER A 218 17.00 28.28 11.90
C SER A 218 15.89 27.89 12.88
N ILE A 219 14.80 27.24 12.43
CA ILE A 219 13.74 26.78 13.34
C ILE A 219 14.31 25.79 14.37
N SER A 220 13.91 25.94 15.64
CA SER A 220 14.33 25.00 16.68
C SER A 220 13.59 23.66 16.53
N GLU A 221 14.20 22.56 17.01
CA GLU A 221 13.54 21.25 17.02
C GLU A 221 12.23 21.28 17.82
N GLN A 222 12.20 22.02 18.94
CA GLN A 222 11.02 22.18 19.77
C GLN A 222 9.88 22.86 19.00
N ASP A 223 10.17 23.98 18.32
CA ASP A 223 9.16 24.71 17.55
C ASP A 223 8.69 23.88 16.35
N HIS A 224 9.60 23.14 15.73
CA HIS A 224 9.25 22.22 14.66
C HIS A 224 8.29 21.12 15.14
N VAL A 225 8.56 20.47 16.28
CA VAL A 225 7.66 19.48 16.88
C VAL A 225 6.29 20.09 17.23
N GLN A 226 6.27 21.31 17.78
CA GLN A 226 5.01 22.01 18.10
C GLN A 226 4.18 22.36 16.86
N SER A 227 4.81 22.55 15.70
CA SER A 227 4.12 22.82 14.44
C SER A 227 3.44 21.60 13.81
N GLN A 228 3.77 20.39 14.26
CA GLN A 228 3.20 19.15 13.72
C GLN A 228 1.75 18.99 14.18
N ILE A 229 0.85 18.76 13.23
CA ILE A 229 -0.59 18.62 13.46
C ILE A 229 -0.96 17.15 13.28
N ASN A 230 -1.90 16.66 14.10
CA ASN A 230 -2.48 15.32 14.00
C ASN A 230 -1.47 14.17 14.23
N THR A 231 -0.52 14.34 15.15
CA THR A 231 0.47 13.30 15.54
C THR A 231 0.30 12.79 16.98
N TYR A 232 -0.62 13.39 17.76
CA TYR A 232 -0.59 13.39 19.23
C TYR A 232 -0.63 12.04 19.96
N ALA A 233 -1.08 10.97 19.30
CA ALA A 233 -1.14 9.63 19.90
C ALA A 233 -0.46 8.54 19.05
N ALA A 234 0.14 8.92 17.92
CA ALA A 234 0.94 8.02 17.10
C ALA A 234 2.20 7.58 17.86
N LYS A 235 2.57 6.31 17.74
CA LYS A 235 3.74 5.75 18.41
C LYS A 235 4.97 5.92 17.52
N GLU A 236 5.36 7.16 17.30
CA GLU A 236 6.48 7.50 16.43
C GLU A 236 7.82 7.01 17.00
N ASP A 237 8.72 6.60 16.10
CA ASP A 237 10.10 6.25 16.46
C ASP A 237 10.89 7.49 16.88
N PHE A 238 10.52 8.67 16.36
CA PHE A 238 11.16 9.96 16.62
C PHE A 238 10.11 11.06 16.81
N GLN A 239 10.40 12.05 17.66
CA GLN A 239 9.50 13.19 17.89
C GLN A 239 9.41 14.11 16.65
N GLN A 240 10.52 14.27 15.94
CA GLN A 240 10.56 14.95 14.66
C GLN A 240 10.22 13.97 13.54
N LEU A 241 9.16 14.28 12.78
CA LEU A 241 8.83 13.51 11.60
C LEU A 241 9.77 13.86 10.44
N PHE A 242 10.48 12.86 9.94
CA PHE A 242 11.21 12.90 8.68
C PHE A 242 10.27 12.43 7.57
N PRO A 243 9.91 13.27 6.58
CA PRO A 243 9.04 12.81 5.51
C PRO A 243 9.81 11.77 4.68
N GLY A 244 9.32 10.54 4.66
CA GLY A 244 9.81 9.45 3.81
C GLY A 244 9.00 9.33 2.52
N ILE A 245 7.69 9.57 2.61
CA ILE A 245 6.76 9.61 1.47
C ILE A 245 5.83 10.81 1.61
N LEU A 246 5.68 11.57 0.53
CA LEU A 246 4.65 12.60 0.38
C LEU A 246 3.44 11.98 -0.31
N HIS A 247 2.26 12.20 0.25
CA HIS A 247 1.02 11.60 -0.24
C HIS A 247 -0.01 12.68 -0.58
N PHE A 248 -0.53 12.65 -1.80
CA PHE A 248 -1.37 13.72 -2.36
C PHE A 248 -2.88 13.37 -2.38
N ASN A 249 -3.35 12.58 -1.42
CA ASN A 249 -4.76 12.22 -1.24
C ASN A 249 -5.71 13.40 -0.92
N CYS A 250 -7.04 13.15 -0.95
CA CYS A 250 -8.09 14.15 -0.70
C CYS A 250 -8.04 15.38 -1.63
N GLN A 251 -7.59 15.22 -2.87
CA GLN A 251 -7.49 16.28 -3.87
C GLN A 251 -8.47 16.06 -5.02
N ASN A 252 -9.76 16.05 -4.70
CA ASN A 252 -10.84 15.58 -5.59
C ASN A 252 -11.16 16.51 -6.78
N LYS A 253 -10.32 17.51 -7.04
CA LYS A 253 -10.51 18.45 -8.17
C LYS A 253 -9.93 17.92 -9.48
N PHE A 254 -9.06 16.92 -9.43
CA PHE A 254 -8.34 16.39 -10.57
C PHE A 254 -8.33 14.86 -10.52
N ASP A 255 -8.58 14.22 -11.67
CA ASP A 255 -8.52 12.75 -11.79
C ASP A 255 -7.08 12.22 -11.61
N VAL A 256 -6.09 13.03 -12.01
CA VAL A 256 -4.67 12.77 -11.83
C VAL A 256 -4.10 13.89 -10.97
N VAL A 257 -3.66 13.54 -9.76
CA VAL A 257 -3.15 14.50 -8.79
C VAL A 257 -1.93 15.30 -9.29
N TRP A 258 -1.18 14.72 -10.23
CA TRP A 258 -0.01 15.33 -10.86
C TRP A 258 -0.36 16.45 -11.85
N ASP A 259 -1.63 16.53 -12.26
CA ASP A 259 -2.14 17.60 -13.12
C ASP A 259 -2.63 18.81 -12.31
N ALA A 260 -2.80 18.65 -11.00
CA ALA A 260 -3.22 19.73 -10.10
C ALA A 260 -2.15 20.84 -10.04
N PRO A 261 -2.43 22.06 -10.55
CA PRO A 261 -1.45 23.15 -10.57
C PRO A 261 -0.92 23.51 -9.19
N GLU A 262 -1.76 23.38 -8.16
CA GLU A 262 -1.38 23.61 -6.76
C GLU A 262 -0.19 22.75 -6.34
N ASN A 263 -0.08 21.50 -6.80
CA ASN A 263 1.03 20.62 -6.41
C ASN A 263 2.36 21.07 -7.03
N LYS A 264 2.31 21.74 -8.19
CA LYS A 264 3.47 22.32 -8.86
C LYS A 264 3.84 23.71 -8.33
N SER A 265 2.96 24.36 -7.56
CA SER A 265 3.16 25.72 -7.02
C SER A 265 3.16 25.81 -5.49
N ARG A 266 2.95 24.69 -4.77
CA ARG A 266 3.02 24.62 -3.29
C ARG A 266 4.39 25.06 -2.79
N LYS A 267 4.44 26.12 -1.97
CA LYS A 267 5.68 26.70 -1.44
C LYS A 267 6.70 25.70 -0.91
N ARG A 268 6.26 24.67 -0.17
CA ARG A 268 7.15 23.70 0.51
C ARG A 268 7.67 22.59 -0.41
N TRP A 269 6.77 21.99 -1.21
CA TRP A 269 7.07 20.75 -1.93
C TRP A 269 7.14 20.91 -3.46
N ALA A 270 6.79 22.08 -4.01
CA ALA A 270 6.76 22.32 -5.45
C ALA A 270 8.09 21.98 -6.12
N SER A 271 9.22 22.42 -5.56
CA SER A 271 10.53 22.13 -6.16
C SER A 271 10.79 20.63 -6.27
N PHE A 272 10.45 19.87 -5.23
CA PHE A 272 10.59 18.41 -5.24
C PHE A 272 9.60 17.73 -6.19
N VAL A 273 8.35 18.20 -6.23
CA VAL A 273 7.31 17.69 -7.14
C VAL A 273 7.71 17.91 -8.59
N ASN A 274 8.10 19.13 -8.97
CA ASN A 274 8.54 19.44 -10.33
C ASN A 274 9.79 18.62 -10.71
N LEU A 275 10.80 18.55 -9.82
CA LEU A 275 11.98 17.71 -10.04
C LEU A 275 11.59 16.23 -10.26
N SER A 276 10.65 15.72 -9.48
CA SER A 276 10.19 14.34 -9.59
C SER A 276 9.42 14.10 -10.88
N LEU A 277 8.50 14.99 -11.27
CA LEU A 277 7.68 14.83 -12.47
C LEU A 277 8.50 14.94 -13.75
N ASP A 278 9.41 15.92 -13.81
CA ASP A 278 10.19 16.25 -15.00
C ASP A 278 11.39 15.29 -15.18
N TYR A 279 11.95 14.76 -14.09
CA TYR A 279 13.19 13.97 -14.12
C TYR A 279 13.04 12.56 -13.53
N LYS A 280 11.82 12.03 -13.33
CA LYS A 280 11.57 10.70 -12.73
C LYS A 280 12.44 9.57 -13.30
N TRP A 281 12.69 9.55 -14.61
CA TRP A 281 13.45 8.49 -15.27
C TRP A 281 14.96 8.61 -15.06
N VAL A 282 15.48 9.82 -14.81
CA VAL A 282 16.91 10.05 -14.58
C VAL A 282 17.37 9.27 -13.35
N TRP A 283 16.52 9.19 -12.33
CA TRP A 283 16.85 8.53 -11.07
C TRP A 283 17.05 7.02 -11.21
N LEU A 284 16.29 6.38 -12.10
CA LEU A 284 16.45 4.96 -12.42
C LEU A 284 17.52 4.72 -13.51
N ASN A 285 18.12 5.76 -14.09
CA ASN A 285 19.10 5.67 -15.19
C ASN A 285 20.53 6.10 -14.77
N LYS A 286 20.95 5.79 -13.54
CA LYS A 286 22.24 6.22 -12.97
C LYS A 286 23.40 5.23 -13.14
N GLY A 287 23.15 4.04 -13.64
CA GLY A 287 24.14 2.97 -13.80
C GLY A 287 24.94 3.06 -15.10
N ASP A 288 25.71 2.01 -15.36
CA ASP A 288 26.51 1.83 -16.57
C ASP A 288 25.79 1.02 -17.67
N GLY A 289 24.59 0.49 -17.37
CA GLY A 289 23.82 -0.36 -18.29
C GLY A 289 24.03 -1.86 -18.13
N SER A 290 24.83 -2.29 -17.14
CA SER A 290 25.07 -3.72 -16.86
C SER A 290 23.94 -4.39 -16.07
N ALA A 291 23.11 -3.63 -15.36
CA ALA A 291 22.02 -4.18 -14.57
C ALA A 291 20.85 -4.63 -15.43
N VAL A 292 20.21 -5.75 -15.04
CA VAL A 292 19.03 -6.29 -15.71
C VAL A 292 17.85 -5.32 -15.55
N VAL A 293 17.21 -4.99 -16.67
CA VAL A 293 15.92 -4.31 -16.70
C VAL A 293 14.98 -5.15 -17.55
N GLU A 294 13.97 -5.75 -16.94
CA GLU A 294 13.05 -6.66 -17.61
C GLU A 294 11.61 -6.47 -17.13
N SER A 295 10.66 -6.78 -18.02
CA SER A 295 9.25 -6.87 -17.69
C SER A 295 8.72 -8.26 -18.01
N THR A 296 7.80 -8.73 -17.16
CA THR A 296 7.14 -10.03 -17.29
C THR A 296 5.64 -9.85 -17.10
N VAL A 297 4.83 -10.34 -18.02
CA VAL A 297 3.39 -10.49 -17.82
C VAL A 297 3.14 -11.86 -17.19
N VAL A 298 2.54 -11.89 -16.01
CA VAL A 298 2.21 -13.12 -15.29
C VAL A 298 0.85 -13.62 -15.78
N SER A 299 0.83 -14.77 -16.44
CA SER A 299 -0.41 -15.40 -16.90
C SER A 299 -1.11 -16.22 -15.81
N ASP A 300 -2.36 -16.61 -16.08
CA ASP A 300 -3.11 -17.61 -15.31
C ASP A 300 -3.25 -17.28 -13.81
N ILE A 301 -3.51 -16.01 -13.52
CA ILE A 301 -3.68 -15.53 -12.15
C ILE A 301 -4.95 -16.15 -11.57
N VAL A 302 -4.73 -17.02 -10.59
CA VAL A 302 -5.78 -17.63 -9.78
C VAL A 302 -5.56 -17.20 -8.34
N PHE A 303 -6.61 -16.64 -7.73
CA PHE A 303 -6.59 -16.28 -6.31
C PHE A 303 -6.21 -17.48 -5.45
N TRP A 304 -5.46 -17.22 -4.39
CA TRP A 304 -4.95 -18.25 -3.49
C TRP A 304 -6.06 -19.13 -2.90
N ASP A 305 -7.23 -18.58 -2.57
CA ASP A 305 -8.36 -19.38 -2.09
C ASP A 305 -8.75 -20.51 -3.08
N GLN A 306 -8.81 -20.19 -4.37
CA GLN A 306 -9.09 -21.15 -5.43
C GLN A 306 -7.91 -22.10 -5.66
N ARG A 307 -6.65 -21.63 -5.59
CA ARG A 307 -5.47 -22.50 -5.68
C ARG A 307 -5.46 -23.52 -4.56
N THR A 308 -5.71 -23.09 -3.32
CA THR A 308 -5.74 -23.94 -2.13
C THR A 308 -6.88 -24.95 -2.19
N ARG A 309 -8.09 -24.56 -2.66
CA ARG A 309 -9.20 -25.49 -2.89
C ARG A 309 -8.81 -26.62 -3.85
N ARG A 310 -8.10 -26.31 -4.94
CA ARG A 310 -7.65 -27.30 -5.92
C ARG A 310 -6.63 -28.28 -5.32
N SER A 311 -5.73 -27.79 -4.48
CA SER A 311 -4.68 -28.59 -3.86
C SER A 311 -5.15 -29.42 -2.65
N HIS A 312 -6.21 -28.99 -1.97
CA HIS A 312 -6.72 -29.62 -0.74
C HIS A 312 -8.26 -29.76 -0.78
N PRO A 313 -8.81 -30.68 -1.60
CA PRO A 313 -10.26 -30.79 -1.81
C PRO A 313 -11.04 -31.16 -0.53
N HIS A 314 -10.42 -31.80 0.46
CA HIS A 314 -11.08 -32.26 1.68
C HIS A 314 -11.45 -31.15 2.69
N THR A 315 -10.96 -29.92 2.51
CA THR A 315 -11.32 -28.76 3.35
C THR A 315 -12.38 -27.85 2.71
N ALA A 316 -12.83 -28.18 1.49
CA ALA A 316 -13.78 -27.38 0.72
C ALA A 316 -15.25 -27.71 1.08
N ILE A 317 -16.15 -26.75 0.87
CA ILE A 317 -17.59 -27.01 0.74
C ILE A 317 -17.83 -27.64 -0.64
N ASP A 318 -18.59 -28.74 -0.68
CA ASP A 318 -18.95 -29.43 -1.93
C ASP A 318 -19.73 -28.51 -2.87
#